data_AF-A0A832WBW2-F1
#
_entry.id   AF-A0A832WBW2-F1
#
_cell.length_a   1.000
_cell.length_b   1.000
_cell.length_c   1.000
_cell.angle_alpha   90.00
_cell.angle_beta   90.00
_cell.angle_gamma   90.00
#
_symmetry.space_group_name_H-M   'P 1'
#
loop_
_entity.id
_entity.type
_entity.pdbx_description
1 polymer ?
#
loop_
_entity_poly.entity_id
_entity_poly.type
_entity_poly.pdbx_seq_one_letter_code
_entity_poly.pdbx_strand_id
1 'polypeptide(L)'
;IDGWKDTTVVSNMAKHINVDELVNTIGNMPPEFMYYCFSILKPFEQGLEKYYKFFKNIHDKEFVDNFLRVEKWLSDTPPIPGELFRQWIRDIYQENLLIQNKMYVDGKHIDLKKITMPLFVQVAVGDHLVSPECSMPIYYAVSSEDKTMRVYPIGHVGMIASTFSQKQILPELCQWIKERS
;
A
#
# COMPACT_ATOMS: atom_id res chain seq x y z
N ILE A 1 8.16 -0.45 -7.46
CA ILE A 1 7.25 0.68 -7.24
C ILE A 1 7.53 1.69 -8.33
N ASP A 2 6.60 1.84 -9.26
CA ASP A 2 6.65 2.79 -10.37
C ASP A 2 5.36 3.62 -10.29
N GLY A 3 5.43 4.76 -9.59
CA GLY A 3 4.26 5.55 -9.24
C GLY A 3 3.51 6.10 -10.46
N TRP A 4 4.22 6.30 -11.58
CA TRP A 4 3.59 6.76 -12.83
C TRP A 4 2.69 5.73 -13.47
N LYS A 5 2.98 4.43 -13.29
CA LYS A 5 2.13 3.33 -13.77
C LYS A 5 0.91 3.07 -12.91
N ASP A 6 0.90 3.61 -11.70
CA ASP A 6 -0.23 3.47 -10.79
C ASP A 6 -1.38 4.39 -11.20
N THR A 7 -2.49 3.79 -11.64
CA THR A 7 -3.71 4.48 -12.09
C THR A 7 -4.81 4.51 -11.04
N THR A 8 -4.51 4.09 -9.81
CA THR A 8 -5.48 4.09 -8.70
C THR A 8 -5.91 5.51 -8.31
N VAL A 9 -7.07 5.61 -7.63
CA VAL A 9 -7.62 6.89 -7.17
C VAL A 9 -6.63 7.61 -6.23
N VAL A 10 -6.01 6.87 -5.30
CA VAL A 10 -5.02 7.44 -4.36
C VAL A 10 -3.78 7.92 -5.08
N SER A 11 -3.25 7.15 -6.03
CA SER A 11 -2.11 7.58 -6.85
C SER A 11 -2.44 8.85 -7.64
N ASN A 12 -3.61 8.92 -8.28
CA ASN A 12 -4.03 10.11 -9.02
C ASN A 12 -4.17 11.33 -8.10
N MET A 13 -4.75 11.19 -6.91
CA MET A 13 -4.81 12.28 -5.95
C MET A 13 -3.42 12.73 -5.50
N ALA A 14 -2.52 11.78 -5.17
CA ALA A 14 -1.13 12.08 -4.78
C ALA A 14 -0.35 12.81 -5.88
N LYS A 15 -0.59 12.48 -7.16
CA LYS A 15 0.03 13.16 -8.31
C LYS A 15 -0.38 14.63 -8.45
N HIS A 16 -1.57 15.01 -7.99
CA HIS A 16 -2.15 16.33 -8.24
C HIS A 16 -2.29 17.21 -6.98
N ILE A 17 -2.03 16.67 -5.79
CA ILE A 17 -2.07 17.46 -4.56
C ILE A 17 -0.88 18.42 -4.48
N ASN A 18 -1.14 19.65 -4.05
CA ASN A 18 -0.08 20.59 -3.68
C ASN A 18 0.45 20.24 -2.28
N VAL A 19 1.39 19.29 -2.23
CA VAL A 19 1.92 18.79 -0.95
C VAL A 19 2.71 19.85 -0.19
N ASP A 20 3.35 20.79 -0.88
CA ASP A 20 4.09 21.87 -0.23
C ASP A 20 3.16 22.78 0.54
N GLU A 21 2.07 23.23 -0.09
CA GLU A 21 1.04 24.04 0.56
C GLU A 21 0.38 23.30 1.73
N LEU A 22 0.07 22.02 1.55
CA LEU A 22 -0.53 21.18 2.60
C LEU A 22 0.37 21.11 3.84
N VAL A 23 1.65 20.75 3.64
CA VAL A 23 2.61 20.58 4.75
C VAL A 23 3.01 21.92 5.35
N ASN A 24 3.15 22.99 4.56
CA ASN A 24 3.47 24.32 5.08
C ASN A 24 2.31 24.91 5.92
N THR A 25 1.07 24.54 5.63
CA THR A 25 -0.11 25.03 6.35
C THR A 25 -0.44 24.20 7.58
N ILE A 26 -0.41 22.86 7.46
CA ILE A 26 -0.89 21.94 8.50
C ILE A 26 0.27 21.37 9.34
N GLY A 27 1.50 21.43 8.82
CA GLY A 27 2.67 20.81 9.43
C GLY A 27 2.69 19.30 9.18
N ASN A 28 2.30 18.51 10.18
CA ASN A 28 2.20 17.06 10.02
C ASN A 28 0.89 16.68 9.32
N MET A 29 0.90 15.57 8.58
CA MET A 29 -0.30 15.05 7.94
C MET A 29 -1.26 14.49 9.01
N PRO A 30 -2.44 15.08 9.22
CA PRO A 30 -3.44 14.55 10.14
C PRO A 30 -3.94 13.15 9.78
N PRO A 31 -4.24 12.29 10.77
CA PRO A 31 -4.92 11.01 10.57
C PRO A 31 -6.21 11.10 9.76
N GLU A 32 -6.99 12.16 9.97
CA GLU A 32 -8.30 12.38 9.35
C GLU A 32 -8.18 12.50 7.83
N PHE A 33 -7.07 13.06 7.34
CA PHE A 33 -6.82 13.14 5.91
C PHE A 33 -6.58 11.75 5.31
N MET A 34 -5.81 10.88 5.99
CA MET A 34 -5.59 9.51 5.53
C MET A 34 -6.91 8.73 5.49
N TYR A 35 -7.75 8.89 6.51
CA TYR A 35 -9.10 8.31 6.51
C TYR A 35 -9.93 8.80 5.33
N TYR A 36 -9.94 10.12 5.08
CA TYR A 36 -10.62 10.70 3.93
C TYR A 36 -10.12 10.09 2.61
N CYS A 37 -8.81 10.00 2.41
CA CYS A 37 -8.20 9.38 1.23
C CYS A 37 -8.67 7.94 1.02
N PHE A 38 -8.75 7.15 2.09
CA PHE A 38 -9.21 5.77 1.99
C PHE A 38 -10.72 5.63 1.78
N SER A 39 -11.52 6.56 2.32
CA SER A 39 -12.97 6.57 2.11
C SER A 39 -13.36 6.84 0.65
N ILE A 40 -12.62 7.71 -0.04
CA ILE A 40 -12.90 8.09 -1.44
C ILE A 40 -12.41 7.05 -2.45
N LEU A 41 -11.58 6.08 -2.04
CA LEU A 41 -11.12 5.00 -2.91
C LEU A 41 -12.29 4.22 -3.52
N LYS A 42 -13.27 3.91 -2.68
CA LYS A 42 -14.46 3.16 -3.07
C LYS A 42 -15.68 3.70 -2.31
N PRO A 43 -16.20 4.88 -2.67
CA PRO A 43 -17.21 5.57 -1.89
C PRO A 43 -18.50 4.75 -1.74
N PHE A 44 -18.84 3.92 -2.74
CA PHE A 44 -19.98 3.01 -2.67
C PHE A 44 -19.70 1.77 -1.83
N GLU A 45 -18.57 1.07 -2.05
CA GLU A 45 -18.24 -0.13 -1.30
C GLU A 45 -17.93 0.17 0.17
N GLN A 46 -17.18 1.25 0.45
CA GLN A 46 -16.75 1.67 1.79
C GLN A 46 -17.79 2.53 2.51
N GLY A 47 -18.70 3.17 1.77
CA GLY A 47 -19.83 3.91 2.33
C GLY A 47 -21.05 3.01 2.47
N LEU A 48 -21.95 3.08 1.48
CA LEU A 48 -23.29 2.48 1.57
C LEU A 48 -23.28 0.95 1.69
N GLU A 49 -22.50 0.26 0.86
CA GLU A 49 -22.53 -1.21 0.82
C GLU A 49 -21.93 -1.82 2.09
N LYS A 50 -20.87 -1.20 2.64
CA LYS A 50 -20.25 -1.59 3.91
C LYS A 50 -21.26 -1.60 5.06
N TYR A 51 -21.98 -0.50 5.27
CA TYR A 51 -22.97 -0.43 6.35
C TYR A 51 -24.16 -1.33 6.07
N TYR A 52 -24.60 -1.46 4.81
CA TYR A 52 -25.64 -2.42 4.44
C TYR A 52 -25.24 -3.86 4.76
N LYS A 53 -24.03 -4.29 4.39
CA LYS A 53 -23.48 -5.61 4.74
C LYS A 53 -23.36 -5.78 6.25
N PHE A 54 -22.97 -4.74 6.96
CA PHE A 54 -22.91 -4.76 8.42
C PHE A 54 -24.28 -5.02 9.05
N PHE A 55 -25.31 -4.24 8.69
CA PHE A 55 -26.67 -4.44 9.22
C PHE A 55 -27.24 -5.80 8.83
N LYS A 56 -26.96 -6.30 7.62
CA LYS A 56 -27.40 -7.63 7.18
C LYS A 56 -26.78 -8.77 8.01
N ASN A 57 -25.54 -8.60 8.47
CA ASN A 57 -24.79 -9.62 9.22
C ASN A 57 -24.64 -9.26 10.70
N ILE A 58 -25.43 -8.33 11.24
CA ILE A 58 -25.29 -7.83 12.61
C ILE A 58 -25.52 -8.92 13.68
N HIS A 59 -26.20 -10.01 13.32
CA HIS A 59 -26.44 -11.16 14.18
C HIS A 59 -25.27 -12.17 14.19
N ASP A 60 -24.35 -12.06 13.23
CA ASP A 60 -23.13 -12.87 13.19
C ASP A 60 -22.05 -12.18 14.01
N LYS A 61 -21.82 -12.72 15.21
CA LYS A 61 -20.82 -12.17 16.14
C LYS A 61 -19.41 -12.16 15.55
N GLU A 62 -19.03 -13.19 14.80
CA GLU A 62 -17.69 -13.27 14.21
C GLU A 62 -17.52 -12.21 13.13
N PHE A 63 -18.54 -12.01 12.30
CA PHE A 63 -18.55 -10.93 11.32
C PHE A 63 -18.44 -9.55 11.99
N VAL A 64 -19.25 -9.29 13.02
CA VAL A 64 -19.27 -8.00 13.74
C VAL A 64 -17.93 -7.72 14.41
N ASP A 65 -17.35 -8.70 15.10
CA ASP A 65 -16.05 -8.56 15.75
C ASP A 65 -14.94 -8.24 14.73
N ASN A 66 -14.92 -8.94 13.59
CA ASN A 66 -13.96 -8.68 12.53
C ASN A 66 -14.16 -7.30 11.88
N PHE A 67 -15.41 -6.89 11.65
CA PHE A 67 -15.73 -5.56 11.14
C PHE A 67 -15.21 -4.46 12.07
N LEU A 68 -15.52 -4.54 13.36
CA LEU A 68 -15.09 -3.55 14.35
C LEU A 68 -13.57 -3.49 14.50
N ARG A 69 -12.87 -4.63 14.38
CA ARG A 69 -11.40 -4.67 14.39
C ARG A 69 -10.81 -3.89 13.21
N VAL A 70 -11.37 -4.05 12.01
CA VAL A 70 -10.91 -3.31 10.83
C VAL A 70 -11.21 -1.81 10.97
N GLU A 71 -12.38 -1.43 11.47
CA GLU A 71 -12.73 -0.02 11.71
C GLU A 71 -11.82 0.63 12.76
N LYS A 72 -11.53 -0.09 13.83
CA LYS A 72 -10.60 0.37 14.85
C LYS A 72 -9.20 0.55 14.28
N TRP A 73 -8.72 -0.43 13.50
CA TRP A 73 -7.41 -0.33 12.85
C TRP A 73 -7.30 0.86 11.89
N LEU A 74 -8.36 1.15 11.12
CA LEU A 74 -8.40 2.31 10.23
C LEU A 74 -8.41 3.64 11.00
N SER A 75 -9.17 3.72 12.10
CA SER A 75 -9.28 4.94 12.91
C SER A 75 -8.06 5.23 13.79
N ASP A 76 -7.31 4.21 14.21
CA ASP A 76 -6.09 4.34 15.02
C ASP A 76 -4.84 4.74 14.17
N THR A 77 -5.02 5.43 13.04
CA THR A 77 -3.91 5.88 12.18
C THR A 77 -3.15 7.04 12.85
N PRO A 78 -1.82 6.97 13.05
CA PRO A 78 -1.06 8.07 13.64
C PRO A 78 -0.81 9.20 12.61
N PRO A 79 -0.56 10.43 13.07
CA PRO A 79 -0.12 11.51 12.17
C PRO A 79 1.21 11.17 11.51
N ILE A 80 1.39 11.56 10.25
CA ILE A 80 2.64 11.34 9.50
C ILE A 80 3.48 12.62 9.56
N PRO A 81 4.79 12.54 9.88
CA PRO A 81 5.68 13.70 9.85
C PRO A 81 5.62 14.44 8.51
N GLY A 82 5.47 15.76 8.55
CA GLY A 82 5.23 16.59 7.37
C GLY A 82 6.28 16.44 6.27
N GLU A 83 7.57 16.49 6.62
CA GLU A 83 8.66 16.37 5.63
C GLU A 83 8.73 14.96 5.02
N LEU A 84 8.43 13.92 5.81
CA LEU A 84 8.34 12.56 5.29
C LEU A 84 7.20 12.46 4.27
N PHE A 85 6.02 12.99 4.60
CA PHE A 85 4.88 13.01 3.68
C PHE A 85 5.19 13.80 2.41
N ARG A 86 5.78 14.98 2.54
CA ARG A 86 6.24 15.82 1.42
C ARG A 86 7.17 15.05 0.49
N GLN A 87 8.25 14.49 1.04
CA GLN A 87 9.21 13.74 0.26
C GLN A 87 8.57 12.53 -0.42
N TRP A 88 7.70 11.79 0.29
CA TRP A 88 7.03 10.63 -0.27
C TRP A 88 6.14 11.00 -1.48
N ILE A 89 5.29 12.03 -1.35
CA ILE A 89 4.41 12.46 -2.44
C ILE A 89 5.21 12.97 -3.62
N ARG A 90 6.19 13.85 -3.39
CA ARG A 90 6.99 14.43 -4.46
C ARG A 90 7.86 13.38 -5.14
N ASP A 91 8.72 12.71 -4.39
CA ASP A 91 9.77 11.87 -4.96
C ASP A 91 9.21 10.54 -5.50
N ILE A 92 8.14 9.98 -4.92
CA ILE A 92 7.57 8.69 -5.36
C ILE A 92 6.42 8.87 -6.35
N TYR A 93 5.41 9.70 -6.04
CA TYR A 93 4.21 9.80 -6.87
C TYR A 93 4.35 10.81 -8.01
N GLN A 94 4.89 12.00 -7.74
CA GLN A 94 4.96 13.08 -8.72
C GLN A 94 6.16 12.92 -9.65
N GLU A 95 7.37 12.74 -9.10
CA GLU A 95 8.62 12.68 -9.84
C GLU A 95 9.12 11.26 -10.12
N ASN A 96 8.58 10.25 -9.42
CA ASN A 96 8.88 8.82 -9.61
C ASN A 96 10.39 8.51 -9.61
N LEU A 97 11.13 9.12 -8.68
CA LEU A 97 12.59 9.11 -8.60
C LEU A 97 13.16 7.75 -8.18
N LEU A 98 12.41 6.96 -7.41
CA LEU A 98 12.89 5.68 -6.89
C LEU A 98 13.21 4.69 -8.01
N ILE A 99 12.25 4.43 -8.90
CA ILE A 99 12.43 3.47 -10.00
C ILE A 99 13.43 3.95 -11.05
N GLN A 100 13.66 5.26 -11.10
CA GLN A 100 14.65 5.89 -11.97
C GLN A 100 16.08 5.87 -11.39
N ASN A 101 16.28 5.36 -10.16
CA ASN A 101 17.54 5.51 -9.41
C ASN A 101 18.00 6.97 -9.34
N LYS A 102 17.09 7.88 -9.01
CA LYS A 102 17.37 9.33 -8.84
C LYS A 102 17.01 9.85 -7.44
N MET A 103 16.38 9.02 -6.61
CA MET A 103 15.96 9.39 -5.27
C MET A 103 17.16 9.53 -4.32
N TYR A 104 17.08 10.49 -3.41
CA TYR A 104 18.02 10.65 -2.30
C TYR A 104 17.26 10.52 -0.98
N VAL A 105 17.82 9.80 -0.02
CA VAL A 105 17.30 9.74 1.36
C VAL A 105 18.45 10.06 2.30
N ASP A 106 18.28 11.04 3.18
CA ASP A 106 19.33 11.48 4.11
C ASP A 106 20.66 11.78 3.40
N GLY A 107 20.59 12.51 2.28
CA GLY A 107 21.75 12.84 1.43
C GLY A 107 22.39 11.67 0.68
N LYS A 108 21.87 10.44 0.82
CA LYS A 108 22.40 9.24 0.16
C LYS A 108 21.57 8.91 -1.08
N HIS A 109 22.27 8.75 -2.20
CA HIS A 109 21.67 8.30 -3.45
C HIS A 109 21.18 6.86 -3.35
N ILE A 110 19.93 6.62 -3.75
CA ILE A 110 19.30 5.30 -3.78
C ILE A 110 19.55 4.66 -5.14
N ASP A 111 20.14 3.47 -5.10
CA ASP A 111 20.40 2.65 -6.28
C ASP A 111 19.82 1.24 -6.08
N LEU A 112 18.71 0.95 -6.75
CA LEU A 112 18.03 -0.33 -6.72
C LEU A 112 18.92 -1.48 -7.23
N LYS A 113 19.95 -1.18 -8.05
CA LYS A 113 20.89 -2.20 -8.51
C LYS A 113 21.80 -2.73 -7.39
N LYS A 114 21.90 -2.04 -6.26
CA LYS A 114 22.64 -2.53 -5.08
C LYS A 114 21.86 -3.58 -4.28
N ILE A 115 20.58 -3.80 -4.60
CA ILE A 115 19.76 -4.85 -4.00
C ILE A 115 20.09 -6.17 -4.70
N THR A 116 20.97 -6.96 -4.08
CA THR A 116 21.46 -8.26 -4.59
C THR A 116 21.01 -9.46 -3.75
N MET A 117 20.40 -9.23 -2.59
CA MET A 117 19.88 -10.29 -1.71
C MET A 117 18.62 -10.96 -2.30
N PRO A 118 18.23 -12.16 -1.82
CA PRO A 118 16.99 -12.78 -2.23
C PRO A 118 15.77 -11.86 -2.10
N LEU A 119 14.90 -11.83 -3.11
CA LEU A 119 13.74 -10.94 -3.16
C LEU A 119 12.43 -11.71 -3.43
N PHE A 120 11.45 -11.57 -2.55
CA PHE A 120 10.10 -12.09 -2.75
C PHE A 120 9.10 -10.95 -2.97
N VAL A 121 8.46 -10.90 -4.14
CA VAL A 121 7.50 -9.86 -4.52
C VAL A 121 6.09 -10.46 -4.59
N GLN A 122 5.20 -10.04 -3.69
CA GLN A 122 3.78 -10.41 -3.70
C GLN A 122 2.96 -9.29 -4.35
N VAL A 123 2.07 -9.66 -5.27
CA VAL A 123 1.23 -8.71 -6.01
C VAL A 123 -0.23 -9.16 -5.95
N ALA A 124 -1.13 -8.26 -5.57
CA ALA A 124 -2.56 -8.50 -5.55
C ALA A 124 -3.20 -7.91 -6.82
N VAL A 125 -3.87 -8.75 -7.62
CA VAL A 125 -4.48 -8.32 -8.88
C VAL A 125 -5.64 -7.35 -8.65
N GLY A 126 -6.40 -7.54 -7.57
CA GLY A 126 -7.51 -6.67 -7.18
C GLY A 126 -7.11 -5.51 -6.26
N ASP A 127 -5.81 -5.19 -6.18
CA ASP A 127 -5.32 -4.07 -5.41
C ASP A 127 -5.68 -2.75 -6.11
N HIS A 128 -6.50 -1.95 -5.42
CA HIS A 128 -6.99 -0.66 -5.88
C HIS A 128 -6.31 0.50 -5.12
N LEU A 129 -5.36 0.20 -4.23
CA LEU A 129 -4.50 1.17 -3.55
C LEU A 129 -3.14 1.28 -4.23
N VAL A 130 -2.57 0.13 -4.61
CA VAL A 130 -1.29 0.03 -5.29
C VAL A 130 -1.41 -0.98 -6.42
N SER A 131 -1.50 -0.49 -7.65
CA SER A 131 -1.78 -1.38 -8.79
C SER A 131 -0.66 -2.40 -9.03
N PRO A 132 -0.95 -3.56 -9.67
CA PRO A 132 0.08 -4.50 -10.11
C PRO A 132 1.18 -3.85 -10.96
N GLU A 133 0.80 -2.93 -11.85
CA GLU A 133 1.71 -2.20 -12.75
C GLU A 133 2.67 -1.29 -11.99
N CYS A 134 2.26 -0.79 -10.82
CA CYS A 134 3.11 -0.06 -9.89
C CYS A 134 4.07 -1.00 -9.13
N SER A 135 3.58 -2.15 -8.69
CA SER A 135 4.32 -3.08 -7.83
C SER A 135 5.39 -3.87 -8.57
N MET A 136 5.02 -4.49 -9.70
CA MET A 136 5.88 -5.43 -10.46
C MET A 136 7.25 -4.88 -10.91
N PRO A 137 7.41 -3.59 -11.30
CA PRO A 137 8.68 -3.06 -11.79
C PRO A 137 9.88 -3.24 -10.85
N ILE A 138 9.68 -3.34 -9.53
CA ILE A 138 10.78 -3.56 -8.59
C ILE A 138 11.55 -4.86 -8.88
N TYR A 139 10.84 -5.90 -9.32
CA TYR A 139 11.43 -7.20 -9.61
C TYR A 139 12.50 -7.14 -10.73
N TYR A 140 12.31 -6.24 -11.69
CA TYR A 140 13.23 -6.03 -12.80
C TYR A 140 14.28 -4.97 -12.51
N ALA A 141 13.98 -4.03 -11.62
CA ALA A 141 14.89 -2.94 -11.28
C ALA A 141 16.10 -3.41 -10.47
N VAL A 142 15.93 -4.40 -9.60
CA VAL A 142 16.99 -4.92 -8.71
C VAL A 142 17.97 -5.86 -9.43
N SER A 143 19.16 -6.06 -8.86
CA SER A 143 20.20 -6.98 -9.36
C SER A 143 20.18 -8.36 -8.71
N SER A 144 19.21 -8.64 -7.83
CA SER A 144 19.01 -9.94 -7.22
C SER A 144 18.83 -11.04 -8.29
N GLU A 145 19.59 -12.12 -8.15
CA GLU A 145 19.50 -13.34 -8.96
C GLU A 145 18.43 -14.29 -8.41
N ASP A 146 18.34 -14.43 -7.07
CA ASP A 146 17.31 -15.20 -6.39
C ASP A 146 16.09 -14.33 -6.11
N LYS A 147 15.21 -14.21 -7.11
CA LYS A 147 13.99 -13.44 -6.99
C LYS A 147 12.76 -14.24 -7.40
N THR A 148 11.71 -14.11 -6.62
CA THR A 148 10.43 -14.79 -6.83
C THR A 148 9.31 -13.75 -6.84
N MET A 149 8.44 -13.82 -7.85
CA MET A 149 7.21 -13.04 -7.90
C MET A 149 6.01 -13.97 -7.79
N ARG A 150 5.02 -13.56 -6.98
CA ARG A 150 3.72 -14.23 -6.88
C ARG A 150 2.59 -13.22 -7.06
N VAL A 151 1.59 -13.64 -7.83
CA VAL A 151 0.44 -12.82 -8.18
C VAL A 151 -0.81 -13.54 -7.70
N TYR A 152 -1.62 -12.87 -6.87
CA TYR A 152 -2.78 -13.46 -6.22
C TYR A 152 -4.07 -12.73 -6.62
N PRO A 153 -5.18 -13.46 -6.89
CA PRO A 153 -6.46 -12.88 -7.32
C PRO A 153 -7.26 -12.34 -6.11
N ILE A 154 -6.66 -11.42 -5.36
CA ILE A 154 -7.23 -10.83 -4.15
C ILE A 154 -7.06 -9.31 -4.17
N GLY A 155 -7.73 -8.61 -3.24
CA GLY A 155 -7.53 -7.18 -3.01
C GLY A 155 -6.44 -6.89 -1.97
N HIS A 156 -6.13 -5.59 -1.81
CA HIS A 156 -5.08 -5.06 -0.93
C HIS A 156 -5.07 -5.67 0.49
N VAL A 157 -6.12 -5.41 1.27
CA VAL A 157 -6.26 -5.92 2.65
C VAL A 157 -6.34 -7.45 2.67
N GLY A 158 -6.90 -8.04 1.62
CA GLY A 158 -7.00 -9.49 1.47
C GLY A 158 -5.64 -10.18 1.44
N MET A 159 -4.57 -9.48 1.03
CA MET A 159 -3.18 -10.00 1.04
C MET A 159 -2.73 -10.44 2.42
N ILE A 160 -3.24 -9.81 3.49
CA ILE A 160 -2.83 -10.10 4.87
C ILE A 160 -3.98 -10.68 5.68
N ALA A 161 -5.18 -10.10 5.58
CA ALA A 161 -6.26 -10.37 6.52
C ALA A 161 -7.28 -11.43 6.03
N SER A 162 -7.18 -11.92 4.79
CA SER A 162 -8.14 -12.91 4.30
C SER A 162 -7.82 -14.33 4.76
N THR A 163 -8.86 -15.16 4.89
CA THR A 163 -8.69 -16.61 5.12
C THR A 163 -7.86 -17.28 4.03
N PHE A 164 -7.96 -16.80 2.79
CA PHE A 164 -7.11 -17.28 1.69
C PHE A 164 -5.63 -16.99 1.94
N SER A 165 -5.31 -15.77 2.36
CA SER A 165 -3.93 -15.38 2.71
C SER A 165 -3.38 -16.24 3.85
N GLN A 166 -4.14 -16.39 4.93
CA GLN A 166 -3.74 -17.18 6.10
C GLN A 166 -3.47 -18.66 5.75
N LYS A 167 -4.19 -19.22 4.78
CA LYS A 167 -4.07 -20.64 4.37
C LYS A 167 -3.07 -20.89 3.24
N GLN A 168 -2.74 -19.89 2.43
CA GLN A 168 -1.96 -20.08 1.20
C GLN A 168 -0.77 -19.11 1.13
N ILE A 169 -1.03 -17.80 1.15
CA ILE A 169 -0.02 -16.76 0.87
C ILE A 169 1.02 -16.67 1.98
N LEU A 170 0.58 -16.57 3.25
CA LEU A 170 1.52 -16.47 4.37
C LEU A 170 2.30 -17.77 4.58
N PRO A 171 1.70 -18.98 4.51
CA PRO A 171 2.46 -20.23 4.53
C PRO A 171 3.50 -20.33 3.41
N GLU A 172 3.16 -19.89 2.19
CA GLU A 172 4.10 -19.86 1.07
C GLU A 172 5.28 -18.93 1.33
N LEU A 173 5.02 -17.71 1.83
CA LEU A 173 6.08 -16.78 2.24
C LEU A 173 6.97 -17.37 3.33
N CYS A 174 6.36 -17.96 4.38
CA CYS A 174 7.10 -18.61 5.46
C CYS A 174 7.99 -19.74 4.96
N GLN A 175 7.49 -20.56 4.02
CA GLN A 175 8.27 -21.62 3.41
C GLN A 175 9.43 -21.05 2.57
N TRP A 176 9.19 -20.02 1.78
CA TRP A 176 10.22 -19.35 0.99
C TRP A 176 11.34 -18.77 1.86
N ILE A 177 10.98 -18.16 2.99
CA ILE A 177 11.93 -17.66 4.00
C ILE A 177 12.71 -18.82 4.61
N LYS A 178 12.02 -19.89 5.03
CA LYS A 178 12.64 -21.06 5.67
C LYS A 178 13.69 -21.75 4.80
N GLU A 179 13.50 -21.77 3.49
CA GLU A 179 14.48 -22.31 2.54
C GLU A 179 15.76 -21.47 2.45
N ARG A 180 15.77 -20.26 3.00
CA ARG A 180 16.85 -19.25 2.94
C ARG A 180 17.32 -18.78 4.32
N SER A 181 16.86 -19.42 5.39
CA SER A 181 17.16 -19.07 6.79
C SER A 181 18.12 -20.05 7.44
#